data_AF-A0A0Q6WK17-F1
#
_entry.id   AF-A0A0Q6WK17-F1
#
_cell.length_a   1.000
_cell.length_b   1.000
_cell.length_c   1.000
_cell.angle_alpha   90.00
_cell.angle_beta   90.00
_cell.angle_gamma   90.00
#
_symmetry.space_group_name_H-M   'P 1'
#
loop_
_entity.id
_entity.type
_entity.pdbx_description
1 polymer ?
#
loop_
_entity_poly.entity_id
_entity_poly.type
_entity_poly.pdbx_seq_one_letter_code
_entity_poly.pdbx_strand_id
1 'polypeptide(L)'
;MSALSGSAQHATVSWTGGNAGTAWRLERRREDGGDYALVAEVDSGAGLWLDGGLSADTGYSYRLSRTDGSVLATATARTGTEAVLTTAAPTAVGAGIPLRFTPTTSSLRLADGSLQLDLPAGSLSQAGTATLQPVTNPLPDGVGPGLSLSLPERPARTLTLSMRYGADEDVDEVLQDRIALQQADGSWWLLPLAAHDEGQRLLQVSLPPGLWVEEQPAASAQMARAAATTVRGVKGQFVRVKAHKLLPASASVRVLGSQRFVPVSIYVVRQGQGCEAQAAEEFCLPTPVLRDVQVPVLNTKAGFQRQWTLEGSTTPAATLGTLATEPQAGMVYTAPALVPATNPLTLRFSSINNSNGRRLALSAKIRVTEDAWVGKLEAFVGDLGAGHKYNLDTRWTLDAALSTATRRVYHPTGNAEHLYTVVDPVCQHTVTPTHIPLAQAQATGQLIVDESTSPARYKLDLATLWNSTMTVSCPTGSTSAPTKAGHVWTAEGVVTQGRIAGSDNGLGERSWALGRPQ
;
A
#
# COMPACT_ATOMS: atom_id res chain seq x y z
N MET A 1 34.20 -2.01 3.06
CA MET A 1 33.31 -3.18 3.21
C MET A 1 32.16 -2.79 4.12
N SER A 2 30.99 -3.38 3.95
CA SER A 2 29.82 -3.19 4.80
C SER A 2 29.10 -4.51 4.98
N ALA A 3 28.53 -4.73 6.16
CA ALA A 3 27.69 -5.87 6.46
C ALA A 3 26.36 -5.37 7.04
N LEU A 4 25.26 -5.98 6.62
CA LEU A 4 23.91 -5.61 7.02
C LEU A 4 23.11 -6.87 7.29
N SER A 5 22.44 -6.94 8.44
CA SER A 5 21.49 -8.02 8.71
C SER A 5 20.33 -7.98 7.71
N GLY A 6 20.00 -9.14 7.15
CA GLY A 6 18.83 -9.34 6.30
C GLY A 6 17.66 -10.02 7.03
N SER A 7 17.91 -10.76 8.11
CA SER A 7 16.90 -11.48 8.90
C SER A 7 17.50 -12.03 10.21
N ALA A 8 16.81 -12.93 10.91
CA ALA A 8 17.39 -13.71 12.01
C ALA A 8 18.49 -14.70 11.59
N GLN A 9 18.60 -15.03 10.30
CA GLN A 9 19.53 -16.07 9.84
C GLN A 9 20.46 -15.60 8.72
N HIS A 10 20.31 -14.36 8.23
CA HIS A 10 21.02 -13.89 7.05
C HIS A 10 21.69 -12.53 7.28
N ALA A 11 22.86 -12.36 6.66
CA ALA A 11 23.51 -11.07 6.52
C ALA A 11 24.01 -10.86 5.08
N THR A 12 23.89 -9.64 4.60
CA THR A 12 24.42 -9.20 3.32
C THR A 12 25.74 -8.49 3.56
N VAL A 13 26.80 -8.97 2.92
CA VAL A 13 28.15 -8.41 3.01
C VAL A 13 28.56 -7.89 1.64
N SER A 14 29.00 -6.64 1.55
CA SER A 14 29.45 -6.03 0.31
C SER A 14 30.79 -5.33 0.45
N TRP A 15 31.56 -5.33 -0.63
CA TRP A 15 32.85 -4.66 -0.69
C TRP A 15 33.12 -4.06 -2.06
N THR A 16 33.97 -3.05 -2.07
CA THR A 16 34.54 -2.48 -3.28
C THR A 16 35.71 -3.36 -3.72
N GLY A 17 35.84 -3.58 -5.03
CA GLY A 17 36.92 -4.39 -5.58
C GLY A 17 38.29 -3.72 -5.45
N GLY A 18 39.32 -4.51 -5.74
CA GLY A 18 40.71 -4.12 -5.93
C GLY A 18 41.23 -4.60 -7.29
N ASN A 19 42.54 -4.78 -7.42
CA ASN A 19 43.16 -5.19 -8.68
C ASN A 19 42.66 -6.57 -9.12
N ALA A 20 42.14 -6.68 -10.35
CA ALA A 20 41.56 -7.91 -10.90
C ALA A 20 42.56 -9.09 -10.91
N GLY A 21 42.08 -10.31 -10.68
CA GLY A 21 42.84 -11.56 -10.84
C GLY A 21 43.50 -12.10 -9.56
N THR A 22 43.19 -11.56 -8.38
CA THR A 22 43.68 -12.10 -7.10
C THR A 22 42.52 -12.77 -6.35
N ALA A 23 42.71 -14.00 -5.85
CA ALA A 23 41.74 -14.65 -4.99
C ALA A 23 41.76 -14.02 -3.58
N TRP A 24 40.60 -13.65 -3.07
CA TRP A 24 40.36 -13.16 -1.72
C TRP A 24 39.54 -14.17 -0.92
N ARG A 25 39.61 -14.07 0.40
CA ARG A 25 38.86 -14.90 1.34
C ARG A 25 37.93 -14.02 2.15
N LEU A 26 36.65 -14.34 2.10
CA LEU A 26 35.67 -13.80 3.02
C LEU A 26 35.58 -14.74 4.21
N GLU A 27 35.86 -14.21 5.39
CA GLU A 27 35.85 -14.95 6.64
C GLU A 27 34.90 -14.29 7.65
N ARG A 28 34.37 -15.10 8.56
CA ARG A 28 33.40 -14.68 9.58
C ARG A 28 33.73 -15.31 10.92
N ARG A 29 33.51 -14.55 11.99
CA ARG A 29 33.42 -15.06 13.36
C ARG A 29 32.21 -14.46 14.07
N ARG A 30 31.81 -15.05 15.18
CA ARG A 30 30.86 -14.41 16.10
C ARG A 30 31.59 -13.36 16.95
N GLU A 31 30.87 -12.33 17.37
CA GLU A 31 31.40 -11.29 18.27
C GLU A 31 31.52 -11.77 19.72
N ASP A 32 30.74 -12.77 20.11
CA ASP A 32 30.78 -13.40 21.44
C ASP A 32 31.98 -14.37 21.62
N GLY A 33 32.73 -14.65 20.54
CA GLY A 33 34.00 -15.38 20.59
C GLY A 33 34.29 -16.24 19.36
N GLY A 34 35.49 -16.81 19.32
CA GLY A 34 35.94 -17.75 18.30
C GLY A 34 36.83 -17.16 17.20
N ASP A 35 37.40 -18.06 16.41
CA ASP A 35 38.28 -17.72 15.29
C ASP A 35 37.48 -17.38 14.03
N TYR A 36 38.11 -16.61 13.13
CA TYR A 36 37.58 -16.39 11.80
C TYR A 36 37.57 -17.70 11.01
N ALA A 37 36.39 -18.12 10.57
CA ALA A 37 36.21 -19.25 9.67
C ALA A 37 35.97 -18.74 8.24
N LEU A 38 36.51 -19.47 7.26
CA LEU A 38 36.25 -19.19 5.84
C LEU A 38 34.76 -19.38 5.54
N VAL A 39 34.14 -18.33 4.99
CA VAL A 39 32.77 -18.37 4.47
C VAL A 39 32.80 -18.60 2.97
N ALA A 40 33.71 -17.94 2.27
CA ALA A 40 33.82 -18.04 0.83
C ALA A 40 35.20 -17.65 0.32
N GLU A 41 35.61 -18.28 -0.79
CA GLU A 41 36.62 -17.71 -1.68
C GLU A 41 35.92 -16.83 -2.72
N VAL A 42 36.42 -15.61 -2.88
CA VAL A 42 35.82 -14.59 -3.74
C VAL A 42 36.90 -13.93 -4.58
N ASP A 43 36.54 -13.46 -5.77
CA ASP A 43 37.49 -12.72 -6.60
C ASP A 43 37.73 -11.31 -6.05
N SER A 44 38.86 -10.71 -6.44
CA SER A 44 39.23 -9.34 -6.08
C SER A 44 38.33 -8.24 -6.65
N GLY A 45 37.25 -8.58 -7.36
CA GLY A 45 36.26 -7.62 -7.87
C GLY A 45 35.37 -7.04 -6.78
N ALA A 46 34.60 -6.00 -7.14
CA ALA A 46 33.51 -5.54 -6.30
C ALA A 46 32.50 -6.68 -6.14
N GLY A 47 32.12 -6.95 -4.90
CA GLY A 47 31.38 -8.16 -4.58
C GLY A 47 30.30 -7.93 -3.55
N LEU A 48 29.34 -8.84 -3.60
CA LEU A 48 28.26 -8.98 -2.67
C LEU A 48 28.19 -10.47 -2.33
N TRP A 49 28.26 -10.77 -1.05
CA TRP A 49 28.09 -12.10 -0.50
C TRP A 49 26.86 -12.11 0.39
N LEU A 50 26.01 -13.10 0.20
CA LEU A 50 24.85 -13.33 1.05
C LEU A 50 25.18 -14.50 1.96
N ASP A 51 25.29 -14.20 3.24
CA ASP A 51 25.73 -15.12 4.25
C ASP A 51 24.54 -15.72 4.98
N GLY A 52 24.37 -17.04 4.87
CA GLY A 52 23.25 -17.78 5.42
C GLY A 52 23.60 -18.66 6.63
N GLY A 53 22.58 -19.25 7.24
CA GLY A 53 22.75 -20.18 8.37
C GLY A 53 23.22 -19.52 9.66
N LEU A 54 22.96 -18.22 9.84
CA LEU A 54 23.31 -17.49 11.04
C LEU A 54 22.32 -17.78 12.18
N SER A 55 22.78 -17.56 13.41
CA SER A 55 21.93 -17.60 14.60
C SER A 55 21.23 -16.26 14.79
N ALA A 56 20.01 -16.29 15.32
CA ALA A 56 19.23 -15.09 15.65
C ALA A 56 19.91 -14.26 16.74
N ASP A 57 19.67 -12.95 16.74
CA ASP A 57 20.19 -11.97 17.71
C ASP A 57 21.71 -12.08 17.99
N THR A 58 22.48 -12.49 16.99
CA THR A 58 23.91 -12.78 17.13
C THR A 58 24.74 -11.75 16.38
N GLY A 59 25.76 -11.20 17.05
CA GLY A 59 26.75 -10.31 16.43
C GLY A 59 27.79 -11.11 15.65
N TYR A 60 28.08 -10.67 14.42
CA TYR A 60 29.06 -11.27 13.53
C TYR A 60 30.07 -10.22 13.07
N SER A 61 31.35 -10.60 13.12
CA SER A 61 32.44 -9.87 12.48
C SER A 61 32.86 -10.58 11.21
N TYR A 62 32.91 -9.82 10.12
CA TYR A 62 33.40 -10.25 8.82
C TYR A 62 34.75 -9.60 8.54
N ARG A 63 35.63 -10.36 7.89
CA ARG A 63 36.84 -9.80 7.30
C ARG A 63 37.02 -10.33 5.89
N LEU A 64 37.52 -9.45 5.03
CA LEU A 64 38.00 -9.79 3.71
C LEU A 64 39.51 -9.81 3.77
N SER A 65 40.13 -10.94 3.44
CA SER A 65 41.57 -11.14 3.48
C SER A 65 42.10 -11.60 2.12
N ARG A 66 43.38 -11.39 1.85
CA ARG A 66 44.06 -12.05 0.71
C ARG A 66 44.43 -13.48 1.10
N THR A 67 44.78 -14.30 0.11
CA THR A 67 45.32 -15.65 0.33
C THR A 67 46.61 -15.68 1.16
N ASP A 68 47.37 -14.57 1.20
CA ASP A 68 48.55 -14.39 2.06
C ASP A 68 48.21 -14.05 3.53
N GLY A 69 46.93 -13.95 3.88
CA GLY A 69 46.44 -13.66 5.23
C GLY A 69 46.31 -12.17 5.57
N SER A 70 46.73 -11.26 4.69
CA SER A 70 46.57 -9.82 4.92
C SER A 70 45.09 -9.42 4.90
N VAL A 71 44.65 -8.69 5.94
CA VAL A 71 43.26 -8.20 6.06
C VAL A 71 43.10 -6.93 5.22
N LEU A 72 42.16 -6.95 4.30
CA LEU A 72 41.82 -5.84 3.41
C LEU A 72 40.75 -4.93 4.00
N ALA A 73 39.73 -5.52 4.61
CA ALA A 73 38.63 -4.79 5.19
C ALA A 73 37.90 -5.64 6.24
N THR A 74 37.21 -4.97 7.14
CA THR A 74 36.32 -5.60 8.11
C THR A 74 34.95 -4.93 8.11
N ALA A 75 33.94 -5.65 8.56
CA ALA A 75 32.60 -5.14 8.78
C ALA A 75 31.90 -5.95 9.87
N THR A 76 30.92 -5.38 10.55
CA THR A 76 30.11 -6.09 11.55
C THR A 76 28.64 -6.02 11.19
N ALA A 77 27.88 -7.04 11.56
CA ALA A 77 26.43 -7.07 11.47
C ALA A 77 25.86 -7.88 12.64
N ARG A 78 24.69 -7.49 13.12
CA ARG A 78 23.94 -8.24 14.13
C ARG A 78 22.62 -8.71 13.54
N THR A 79 22.40 -10.02 13.52
CA THR A 79 21.13 -10.60 13.05
C THR A 79 19.97 -10.19 13.93
N GLY A 80 18.77 -10.14 13.36
CA GLY A 80 17.53 -9.87 14.11
C GLY A 80 16.95 -11.12 14.78
N THR A 81 15.71 -11.04 15.24
CA THR A 81 14.88 -12.21 15.65
C THR A 81 13.77 -12.53 14.66
N GLU A 82 13.72 -11.81 13.54
CA GLU A 82 12.72 -11.94 12.47
C GLU A 82 12.88 -13.29 11.74
N ALA A 83 11.82 -14.10 11.73
CA ALA A 83 11.84 -15.36 11.00
C ALA A 83 11.96 -15.11 9.49
N VAL A 84 12.49 -16.10 8.79
CA VAL A 84 12.71 -16.01 7.36
C VAL A 84 11.48 -16.55 6.63
N LEU A 85 10.99 -15.80 5.64
CA LEU A 85 9.91 -16.25 4.77
C LEU A 85 10.38 -17.44 3.94
N THR A 86 9.71 -18.58 4.12
CA THR A 86 9.94 -19.82 3.38
C THR A 86 8.66 -20.23 2.66
N THR A 87 8.77 -20.76 1.45
CA THR A 87 7.62 -21.31 0.70
C THR A 87 8.03 -22.60 0.00
N ALA A 88 7.06 -23.32 -0.55
CA ALA A 88 7.36 -24.35 -1.55
C ALA A 88 8.14 -23.75 -2.74
N ALA A 89 8.93 -24.58 -3.42
CA ALA A 89 9.67 -24.14 -4.59
C ALA A 89 8.71 -23.71 -5.72
N PRO A 90 9.02 -22.63 -6.46
CA PRO A 90 8.36 -22.27 -7.69
C PRO A 90 8.24 -23.45 -8.65
N THR A 91 7.04 -23.68 -9.16
CA THR A 91 6.73 -24.73 -10.13
C THR A 91 6.81 -24.19 -11.54
N ALA A 92 7.28 -24.99 -12.49
CA ALA A 92 7.42 -24.58 -13.88
C ALA A 92 6.06 -24.21 -14.51
N VAL A 93 6.03 -23.07 -15.21
CA VAL A 93 4.90 -22.62 -16.02
C VAL A 93 5.36 -22.60 -17.47
N GLY A 94 5.07 -23.68 -18.20
CA GLY A 94 5.47 -23.85 -19.59
C GLY A 94 6.91 -24.35 -19.79
N ALA A 95 7.34 -24.36 -21.05
CA ALA A 95 8.64 -24.89 -21.47
C ALA A 95 9.77 -23.91 -21.17
N GLY A 96 10.95 -24.45 -20.84
CA GLY A 96 12.17 -23.65 -20.75
C GLY A 96 12.61 -23.14 -22.12
N ILE A 97 12.99 -21.87 -22.17
CA ILE A 97 13.49 -21.18 -23.35
C ILE A 97 15.02 -21.26 -23.35
N PRO A 98 15.65 -21.95 -24.32
CA PRO A 98 17.11 -22.02 -24.42
C PRO A 98 17.68 -20.74 -25.03
N LEU A 99 18.69 -20.17 -24.38
CA LEU A 99 19.45 -19.02 -24.84
C LEU A 99 20.90 -19.42 -25.05
N ARG A 100 21.33 -19.44 -26.31
CA ARG A 100 22.72 -19.77 -26.67
C ARG A 100 23.62 -18.58 -26.44
N PHE A 101 24.85 -18.84 -25.99
CA PHE A 101 25.87 -17.82 -25.79
C PHE A 101 27.27 -18.34 -26.14
N THR A 102 28.18 -17.40 -26.31
CA THR A 102 29.63 -17.58 -26.42
C THR A 102 30.33 -16.76 -25.32
N PRO A 103 31.62 -16.99 -25.01
CA PRO A 103 32.36 -16.18 -24.04
C PRO A 103 32.43 -14.68 -24.35
N THR A 104 32.16 -14.30 -25.61
CA THR A 104 32.11 -12.91 -26.09
C THR A 104 30.70 -12.30 -26.07
N THR A 105 29.67 -13.09 -25.74
CA THR A 105 28.29 -12.61 -25.64
C THR A 105 28.17 -11.65 -24.47
N SER A 106 27.72 -10.42 -24.75
CA SER A 106 27.59 -9.36 -23.74
C SER A 106 26.20 -9.30 -23.10
N SER A 107 25.17 -9.84 -23.74
CA SER A 107 23.78 -9.78 -23.26
C SER A 107 22.97 -10.97 -23.78
N LEU A 108 22.19 -11.57 -22.90
CA LEU A 108 21.18 -12.59 -23.21
C LEU A 108 19.80 -12.00 -23.01
N ARG A 109 18.92 -12.10 -24.01
CA ARG A 109 17.60 -11.47 -23.99
C ARG A 109 16.53 -12.44 -24.46
N LEU A 110 15.36 -12.37 -23.82
CA LEU A 110 14.16 -12.97 -24.38
C LEU A 110 13.67 -12.15 -25.57
N ALA A 111 13.07 -12.83 -26.55
CA ALA A 111 12.59 -12.20 -27.79
C ALA A 111 11.50 -11.15 -27.55
N ASP A 112 10.71 -11.31 -26.47
CA ASP A 112 9.69 -10.36 -26.04
C ASP A 112 10.26 -9.16 -25.24
N GLY A 113 11.57 -9.15 -24.96
CA GLY A 113 12.23 -8.10 -24.19
C GLY A 113 11.82 -8.04 -22.70
N SER A 114 11.12 -9.06 -22.19
CA SER A 114 10.68 -9.14 -20.80
C SER A 114 11.85 -9.33 -19.82
N LEU A 115 12.94 -9.92 -20.30
CA LEU A 115 14.13 -10.19 -19.51
C LEU A 115 15.41 -9.96 -20.32
N GLN A 116 16.39 -9.36 -19.66
CA GLN A 116 17.75 -9.20 -20.13
C GLN A 116 18.74 -9.58 -19.03
N LEU A 117 19.74 -10.39 -19.37
CA LEU A 117 20.86 -10.74 -18.52
C LEU A 117 22.13 -10.21 -19.17
N ASP A 118 22.77 -9.22 -18.55
CA ASP A 118 24.03 -8.67 -19.04
C ASP A 118 25.21 -9.46 -18.46
N LEU A 119 26.11 -9.83 -19.38
CA LEU A 119 27.25 -10.69 -19.15
C LEU A 119 28.52 -9.87 -19.39
N PRO A 120 29.20 -9.38 -18.34
CA PRO A 120 30.54 -8.79 -18.51
C PRO A 120 31.49 -9.75 -19.22
N ALA A 121 32.45 -9.23 -19.98
CA ALA A 121 33.45 -10.06 -20.66
C ALA A 121 34.18 -11.00 -19.68
N GLY A 122 34.25 -12.28 -20.04
CA GLY A 122 34.84 -13.32 -19.18
C GLY A 122 33.94 -13.78 -18.02
N SER A 123 32.63 -13.50 -18.06
CA SER A 123 31.68 -14.07 -17.08
C SER A 123 31.54 -15.58 -17.23
N LEU A 124 31.66 -16.10 -18.46
CA LEU A 124 31.52 -17.52 -18.78
C LEU A 124 32.74 -17.93 -19.62
N SER A 125 33.30 -19.10 -19.32
CA SER A 125 34.56 -19.62 -19.87
C SER A 125 34.37 -20.35 -21.20
N GLN A 126 33.18 -20.92 -21.43
CA GLN A 126 32.88 -21.71 -22.63
C GLN A 126 31.55 -21.31 -23.27
N ALA A 127 31.39 -21.60 -24.56
CA ALA A 127 30.09 -21.44 -25.21
C ALA A 127 29.10 -22.47 -24.67
N GLY A 128 27.83 -22.09 -24.56
CA GLY A 128 26.83 -22.94 -23.93
C GLY A 128 25.40 -22.50 -24.17
N THR A 129 24.48 -23.10 -23.42
CA THR A 129 23.07 -22.75 -23.43
C THR A 129 22.63 -22.47 -22.00
N ALA A 130 22.14 -21.25 -21.77
CA ALA A 130 21.38 -20.90 -20.57
C ALA A 130 19.91 -21.29 -20.79
N THR A 131 19.18 -21.64 -19.75
CA THR A 131 17.74 -21.90 -19.85
C THR A 131 16.97 -20.96 -18.95
N LEU A 132 15.97 -20.30 -19.52
CA LEU A 132 15.01 -19.47 -18.82
C LEU A 132 13.66 -20.16 -18.80
N GLN A 133 13.12 -20.45 -17.63
CA GLN A 133 11.82 -21.08 -17.50
C GLN A 133 10.92 -20.19 -16.64
N PRO A 134 9.75 -19.76 -17.14
CA PRO A 134 8.75 -19.13 -16.28
C PRO A 134 8.33 -20.10 -15.18
N VAL A 135 8.13 -19.59 -13.98
CA VAL A 135 7.69 -20.38 -12.82
C VAL A 135 6.58 -19.68 -12.07
N THR A 136 5.86 -20.39 -11.21
CA THR A 136 4.86 -19.79 -10.31
C THR A 136 5.55 -18.86 -9.32
N ASN A 137 4.80 -17.88 -8.80
CA ASN A 137 5.27 -17.00 -7.74
C ASN A 137 4.55 -17.36 -6.43
N PRO A 138 5.18 -18.13 -5.52
CA PRO A 138 4.54 -18.60 -4.31
C PRO A 138 4.57 -17.58 -3.17
N LEU A 139 5.19 -16.40 -3.37
CA LEU A 139 5.27 -15.39 -2.32
C LEU A 139 3.91 -14.70 -2.11
N PRO A 140 3.51 -14.45 -0.84
CA PRO A 140 2.47 -13.48 -0.53
C PRO A 140 2.82 -12.12 -1.16
N ASP A 141 1.83 -11.46 -1.76
CA ASP A 141 2.02 -10.21 -2.55
C ASP A 141 3.02 -10.35 -3.73
N GLY A 142 3.18 -11.57 -4.26
CA GLY A 142 3.93 -11.83 -5.49
C GLY A 142 3.33 -11.11 -6.70
N VAL A 143 4.18 -10.49 -7.51
CA VAL A 143 3.78 -9.76 -8.73
C VAL A 143 4.12 -10.60 -9.94
N GLY A 144 3.09 -11.08 -10.65
CA GLY A 144 3.25 -11.87 -11.87
C GLY A 144 3.98 -13.21 -11.66
N PRO A 145 4.31 -13.92 -12.76
CA PRO A 145 5.09 -15.14 -12.70
C PRO A 145 6.55 -14.88 -12.32
N GLY A 146 7.19 -15.89 -11.74
CA GLY A 146 8.62 -15.91 -11.50
C GLY A 146 9.41 -16.42 -12.70
N LEU A 147 10.72 -16.54 -12.47
CA LEU A 147 11.69 -17.06 -13.41
C LEU A 147 12.66 -18.03 -12.75
N SER A 148 12.91 -19.17 -13.39
CA SER A 148 14.05 -20.04 -13.13
C SER A 148 15.11 -19.82 -14.21
N LEU A 149 16.29 -19.36 -13.82
CA LEU A 149 17.47 -19.21 -14.69
C LEU A 149 18.48 -20.30 -14.36
N SER A 150 18.88 -21.07 -15.38
CA SER A 150 19.96 -22.04 -15.27
C SER A 150 21.11 -21.70 -16.22
N LEU A 151 22.33 -21.75 -15.69
CA LEU A 151 23.57 -21.52 -16.42
C LEU A 151 24.40 -22.80 -16.40
N PRO A 152 25.20 -23.08 -17.45
CA PRO A 152 25.99 -24.30 -17.52
C PRO A 152 27.20 -24.30 -16.58
N GLU A 153 27.61 -23.12 -16.09
CA GLU A 153 28.69 -22.95 -15.13
C GLU A 153 28.40 -21.74 -14.23
N ARG A 154 29.10 -21.68 -13.09
CA ARG A 154 29.07 -20.52 -12.20
C ARG A 154 29.73 -19.32 -12.90
N PRO A 155 29.07 -18.16 -12.97
CA PRO A 155 29.66 -17.00 -13.59
C PRO A 155 30.83 -16.46 -12.77
N ALA A 156 31.94 -16.14 -13.44
CA ALA A 156 33.15 -15.59 -12.82
C ALA A 156 33.06 -14.08 -12.54
N ARG A 157 32.01 -13.41 -13.02
CA ARG A 157 31.78 -11.97 -12.80
C ARG A 157 30.33 -11.71 -12.42
N THR A 158 30.10 -10.57 -11.79
CA THR A 158 28.76 -10.12 -11.42
C THR A 158 27.92 -9.88 -12.66
N LEU A 159 26.81 -10.59 -12.78
CA LEU A 159 25.84 -10.41 -13.85
C LEU A 159 24.83 -9.33 -13.46
N THR A 160 24.15 -8.73 -14.44
CA THR A 160 23.00 -7.85 -14.18
C THR A 160 21.75 -8.47 -14.76
N LEU A 161 20.79 -8.80 -13.89
CA LEU A 161 19.45 -9.23 -14.31
C LEU A 161 18.55 -8.01 -14.39
N SER A 162 17.93 -7.82 -15.55
CA SER A 162 16.95 -6.78 -15.82
C SER A 162 15.61 -7.43 -16.15
N MET A 163 14.57 -7.13 -15.37
CA MET A 163 13.20 -7.58 -15.60
C MET A 163 12.36 -6.39 -16.04
N ARG A 164 11.68 -6.52 -17.17
CA ARG A 164 10.75 -5.51 -17.68
C ARG A 164 9.39 -5.67 -17.02
N TYR A 165 8.79 -4.55 -16.63
CA TYR A 165 7.42 -4.50 -16.13
C TYR A 165 6.46 -4.00 -17.23
N GLY A 166 5.19 -4.38 -17.10
CA GLY A 166 4.14 -4.20 -18.09
C GLY A 166 3.87 -2.74 -18.43
N ALA A 167 3.35 -2.50 -19.64
CA ALA A 167 3.02 -1.15 -20.06
C ALA A 167 1.79 -0.58 -19.33
N ASP A 168 0.96 -1.47 -18.83
CA ASP A 168 -0.23 -1.30 -18.01
C ASP A 168 0.06 -1.18 -16.51
N GLU A 169 1.27 -1.56 -16.07
CA GLU A 169 1.68 -1.40 -14.67
C GLU A 169 2.01 0.09 -14.37
N ASP A 170 1.43 0.61 -13.29
CA ASP A 170 1.71 1.95 -12.77
C ASP A 170 3.14 2.01 -12.20
N VAL A 171 3.96 2.93 -12.73
CA VAL A 171 5.36 3.12 -12.32
C VAL A 171 5.46 3.41 -10.81
N ASP A 172 4.48 4.14 -10.26
CA ASP A 172 4.43 4.46 -8.83
C ASP A 172 4.22 3.23 -7.95
N GLU A 173 3.55 2.20 -8.47
CA GLU A 173 3.36 0.93 -7.78
C GLU A 173 4.58 0.02 -7.93
N VAL A 174 5.21 0.00 -9.10
CA VAL A 174 6.38 -0.84 -9.37
C VAL A 174 7.61 -0.42 -8.54
N LEU A 175 7.68 0.83 -8.08
CA LEU A 175 8.71 1.28 -7.13
C LEU A 175 8.73 0.49 -5.81
N GLN A 176 7.60 -0.14 -5.47
CA GLN A 176 7.42 -0.98 -4.29
C GLN A 176 7.91 -2.42 -4.51
N ASP A 177 8.12 -2.82 -5.76
CA ASP A 177 8.52 -4.17 -6.14
C ASP A 177 9.99 -4.43 -5.85
N ARG A 178 10.27 -5.64 -5.40
CA ARG A 178 11.62 -6.17 -5.23
C ARG A 178 11.73 -7.48 -5.98
N ILE A 179 12.96 -7.86 -6.31
CA ILE A 179 13.26 -9.19 -6.84
C ILE A 179 13.72 -10.04 -5.68
N ALA A 180 13.05 -11.16 -5.44
CA ALA A 180 13.43 -12.14 -4.43
C ALA A 180 14.08 -13.37 -5.08
N LEU A 181 15.13 -13.90 -4.47
CA LEU A 181 15.79 -15.16 -4.84
C LEU A 181 15.45 -16.24 -3.82
N GLN A 182 14.98 -17.40 -4.28
CA GLN A 182 14.77 -18.54 -3.38
C GLN A 182 16.08 -19.28 -3.12
N GLN A 183 16.29 -19.68 -1.88
CA GLN A 183 17.40 -20.52 -1.43
C GLN A 183 17.01 -22.01 -1.40
N ALA A 184 18.02 -22.87 -1.28
CA ALA A 184 17.85 -24.32 -1.21
C ALA A 184 17.00 -24.80 -0.01
N ASP A 185 16.97 -24.03 1.09
CA ASP A 185 16.14 -24.29 2.27
C ASP A 185 14.69 -23.77 2.11
N GLY A 186 14.33 -23.26 0.94
CA GLY A 186 13.02 -22.69 0.62
C GLY A 186 12.84 -21.23 1.05
N SER A 187 13.85 -20.62 1.68
CA SER A 187 13.79 -19.22 2.12
C SER A 187 13.92 -18.23 0.98
N TRP A 188 13.39 -17.03 1.17
CA TRP A 188 13.44 -15.96 0.18
C TRP A 188 14.34 -14.80 0.60
N TRP A 189 15.21 -14.40 -0.32
CA TRP A 189 16.12 -13.28 -0.16
C TRP A 189 15.75 -12.13 -1.07
N LEU A 190 15.42 -10.97 -0.48
CA LEU A 190 15.19 -9.76 -1.24
C LEU A 190 16.52 -9.22 -1.77
N LEU A 191 16.69 -9.26 -3.09
CA LEU A 191 17.87 -8.73 -3.75
C LEU A 191 17.80 -7.19 -3.76
N PRO A 192 18.87 -6.51 -3.35
CA PRO A 192 18.92 -5.06 -3.44
C PRO A 192 18.86 -4.62 -4.91
N LEU A 193 17.92 -3.72 -5.23
CA LEU A 193 17.86 -3.10 -6.55
C LEU A 193 19.18 -2.38 -6.85
N ALA A 194 19.73 -2.68 -8.02
CA ALA A 194 20.86 -1.98 -8.60
C ALA A 194 20.39 -0.68 -9.28
N ALA A 195 19.26 -0.73 -10.00
CA ALA A 195 18.63 0.41 -10.60
C ALA A 195 17.14 0.14 -10.90
N HIS A 196 16.39 1.22 -11.10
CA HIS A 196 15.05 1.23 -11.67
C HIS A 196 15.05 2.26 -12.80
N ASP A 197 14.88 1.80 -14.04
CA ASP A 197 14.82 2.65 -15.21
C ASP A 197 13.34 2.82 -15.61
N GLU A 198 12.79 4.00 -15.31
CA GLU A 198 11.40 4.32 -15.62
C GLU A 198 11.17 4.48 -17.13
N GLY A 199 12.16 5.01 -17.87
CA GLY A 199 12.05 5.22 -19.31
C GLY A 199 12.06 3.91 -20.10
N GLN A 200 12.85 2.93 -19.66
CA GLN A 200 12.91 1.59 -20.26
C GLN A 200 11.96 0.58 -19.60
N ARG A 201 11.36 0.95 -18.47
CA ARG A 201 10.53 0.10 -17.60
C ARG A 201 11.24 -1.18 -17.13
N LEU A 202 12.44 -1.01 -16.56
CA LEU A 202 13.29 -2.11 -16.08
C LEU A 202 13.56 -2.03 -14.58
N LEU A 203 13.42 -3.16 -13.89
CA LEU A 203 13.96 -3.41 -12.55
C LEU A 203 15.27 -4.19 -12.69
N GLN A 204 16.36 -3.69 -12.10
CA GLN A 204 17.68 -4.30 -12.24
C GLN A 204 18.22 -4.75 -10.88
N VAL A 205 18.81 -5.95 -10.85
CA VAL A 205 19.55 -6.49 -9.70
C VAL A 205 20.91 -7.04 -10.14
N SER A 206 21.89 -6.90 -9.25
CA SER A 206 23.21 -7.47 -9.45
C SER A 206 23.25 -8.90 -8.91
N LEU A 207 23.74 -9.82 -9.74
CA LEU A 207 23.90 -11.23 -9.43
C LEU A 207 25.40 -11.58 -9.35
N PRO A 208 26.06 -11.32 -8.21
CA PRO A 208 27.47 -11.63 -8.05
C PRO A 208 27.71 -13.16 -8.13
N PRO A 209 28.95 -13.60 -8.43
CA PRO A 209 29.32 -15.01 -8.44
C PRO A 209 28.92 -15.73 -7.14
N GLY A 210 28.95 -15.02 -6.01
CA GLY A 210 28.57 -15.51 -4.68
C GLY A 210 27.13 -16.01 -4.53
N LEU A 211 26.19 -15.57 -5.37
CA LEU A 211 24.78 -15.99 -5.26
C LEU A 211 24.50 -17.39 -5.78
N TRP A 212 25.38 -17.90 -6.64
CA TRP A 212 25.13 -19.13 -7.37
C TRP A 212 25.68 -20.30 -6.56
N VAL A 213 24.79 -20.99 -5.85
CA VAL A 213 25.10 -22.24 -5.14
C VAL A 213 25.06 -23.38 -6.16
N GLU A 214 26.02 -24.32 -6.04
CA GLU A 214 26.03 -25.53 -6.87
C GLU A 214 24.80 -26.40 -6.59
N GLU A 215 24.22 -27.00 -7.63
CA GLU A 215 23.18 -28.02 -7.48
C GLU A 215 23.76 -29.23 -6.72
N GLN A 216 23.26 -29.50 -5.50
CA GLN A 216 23.47 -30.79 -4.85
C GLN A 216 22.54 -31.82 -5.52
N PRO A 217 23.07 -32.94 -6.05
CA PRO A 217 22.23 -33.96 -6.64
C PRO A 217 21.31 -34.58 -5.57
N ALA A 218 20.10 -34.94 -5.97
CA ALA A 218 19.25 -35.81 -5.16
C ALA A 218 20.03 -37.09 -4.79
N ALA A 219 19.91 -37.55 -3.54
CA ALA A 219 20.66 -38.66 -2.97
C ALA A 219 20.60 -39.97 -3.79
N SER A 220 19.66 -40.12 -4.72
CA SER A 220 19.52 -41.26 -5.62
C SER A 220 20.48 -41.28 -6.81
N ALA A 221 21.17 -40.16 -7.15
CA ALA A 221 22.08 -40.09 -8.30
C ALA A 221 23.56 -40.39 -7.95
N GLN A 222 23.87 -40.64 -6.68
CA GLN A 222 25.24 -40.63 -6.15
C GLN A 222 26.04 -41.91 -6.49
N MET A 223 25.40 -42.96 -7.01
CA MET A 223 26.07 -44.23 -7.33
C MET A 223 26.55 -44.37 -8.79
N ALA A 224 26.32 -43.39 -9.68
CA ALA A 224 26.54 -43.61 -11.12
C ALA A 224 27.59 -42.72 -11.82
N ARG A 225 28.36 -41.86 -11.14
CA ARG A 225 29.36 -41.01 -11.83
C ARG A 225 30.67 -40.86 -11.06
N ALA A 226 31.54 -41.86 -11.19
CA ALA A 226 32.98 -41.64 -11.18
C ALA A 226 33.43 -41.49 -12.64
N ALA A 227 34.29 -40.50 -12.93
CA ALA A 227 34.85 -40.15 -14.25
C ALA A 227 33.97 -39.30 -15.19
N ALA A 228 33.65 -38.07 -14.77
CA ALA A 228 33.60 -36.93 -15.69
C ALA A 228 33.86 -35.66 -14.88
N THR A 229 34.80 -34.83 -15.32
CA THR A 229 34.97 -33.44 -14.85
C THR A 229 33.81 -32.62 -15.41
N THR A 230 32.58 -32.95 -14.98
CA THR A 230 31.37 -32.24 -15.39
C THR A 230 31.35 -30.88 -14.72
N VAL A 231 31.53 -29.83 -15.52
CA VAL A 231 31.19 -28.45 -15.16
C VAL A 231 29.76 -28.47 -14.61
N ARG A 232 29.59 -28.12 -13.33
CA ARG A 232 28.29 -28.15 -12.67
C ARG A 232 27.55 -26.87 -13.01
N GLY A 233 26.35 -27.04 -13.58
CA GLY A 233 25.44 -25.93 -13.82
C GLY A 233 24.97 -25.31 -12.50
N VAL A 234 24.54 -24.06 -12.57
CA VAL A 234 23.95 -23.33 -11.45
C VAL A 234 22.53 -22.91 -11.81
N LYS A 235 21.64 -22.89 -10.81
CA LYS A 235 20.24 -22.54 -10.98
C LYS A 235 19.83 -21.51 -9.92
N GLY A 236 19.08 -20.49 -10.34
CA GLY A 236 18.47 -19.50 -9.45
C GLY A 236 17.00 -19.30 -9.79
N GLN A 237 16.16 -19.17 -8.76
CA GLN A 237 14.73 -18.91 -8.90
C GLN A 237 14.41 -17.51 -8.37
N PHE A 238 13.89 -16.65 -9.25
CA PHE A 238 13.67 -15.23 -9.03
C PHE A 238 12.19 -14.89 -9.17
N VAL A 239 11.65 -14.06 -8.28
CA VAL A 239 10.26 -13.58 -8.35
C VAL A 239 10.17 -12.09 -8.04
N ARG A 240 9.16 -11.39 -8.55
CA ARG A 240 8.83 -10.02 -8.11
C ARG A 240 7.88 -10.07 -6.91
N VAL A 241 8.04 -9.18 -5.94
CA VAL A 241 7.18 -9.10 -4.75
C VAL A 241 7.08 -7.67 -4.22
N LYS A 242 5.90 -7.27 -3.74
CA LYS A 242 5.70 -5.98 -3.05
C LYS A 242 6.15 -6.07 -1.59
N ALA A 243 7.46 -6.06 -1.34
CA ALA A 243 8.05 -6.25 -0.01
C ALA A 243 7.82 -5.08 0.98
N HIS A 244 7.46 -3.91 0.46
CA HIS A 244 7.18 -2.71 1.24
C HIS A 244 5.90 -2.07 0.74
N LYS A 245 5.08 -1.53 1.64
CA LYS A 245 3.84 -0.82 1.28
C LYS A 245 3.63 0.40 2.16
N LEU A 246 2.82 1.33 1.66
CA LEU A 246 2.23 2.37 2.49
C LEU A 246 0.85 1.90 2.95
N LEU A 247 0.56 2.00 4.25
CA LEU A 247 -0.72 1.59 4.83
C LEU A 247 -1.49 2.77 5.40
N PRO A 248 -2.75 2.99 4.98
CA PRO A 248 -3.44 2.25 3.91
C PRO A 248 -2.86 2.60 2.53
N ALA A 249 -2.99 1.70 1.55
CA ALA A 249 -2.54 1.93 0.16
C ALA A 249 -3.43 2.94 -0.58
N SER A 250 -4.67 3.08 -0.12
CA SER A 250 -5.58 4.14 -0.54
C SER A 250 -6.49 4.56 0.60
N ALA A 251 -6.94 5.82 0.60
CA ALA A 251 -7.91 6.31 1.57
C ALA A 251 -8.83 7.36 0.96
N SER A 252 -10.09 7.35 1.41
CA SER A 252 -11.03 8.45 1.19
C SER A 252 -11.07 9.33 2.43
N VAL A 253 -10.71 10.61 2.29
CA VAL A 253 -10.60 11.56 3.40
C VAL A 253 -11.55 12.72 3.15
N ARG A 254 -12.48 12.96 4.07
CA ARG A 254 -13.38 14.12 3.98
C ARG A 254 -12.59 15.43 4.15
N VAL A 255 -13.07 16.52 3.59
CA VAL A 255 -12.52 17.87 3.85
C VAL A 255 -12.34 18.12 5.35
N LEU A 256 -11.23 18.74 5.75
CA LEU A 256 -10.77 18.92 7.15
C LEU A 256 -10.63 17.62 7.97
N GLY A 257 -10.76 16.45 7.36
CA GLY A 257 -10.50 15.16 7.98
C GLY A 257 -9.02 14.81 7.93
N SER A 258 -8.61 13.84 8.73
CA SER A 258 -7.23 13.37 8.77
C SER A 258 -7.14 11.86 8.55
N GLN A 259 -6.06 11.42 7.92
CA GLN A 259 -5.74 10.02 7.72
C GLN A 259 -4.26 9.77 8.02
N ARG A 260 -4.01 8.73 8.81
CA ARG A 260 -2.65 8.26 9.12
C ARG A 260 -2.18 7.27 8.07
N PHE A 261 -0.95 7.46 7.61
CA PHE A 261 -0.25 6.55 6.70
C PHE A 261 1.04 6.06 7.35
N VAL A 262 1.32 4.77 7.26
CA VAL A 262 2.52 4.15 7.84
C VAL A 262 3.25 3.36 6.75
N PRO A 263 4.53 3.67 6.47
CA PRO A 263 5.33 2.84 5.58
C PRO A 263 5.72 1.58 6.35
N VAL A 264 5.49 0.41 5.77
CA VAL A 264 5.80 -0.87 6.40
C VAL A 264 6.64 -1.74 5.47
N SER A 265 7.55 -2.49 6.07
CA SER A 265 8.16 -3.66 5.44
C SER A 265 7.39 -4.89 5.89
N ILE A 266 7.14 -5.81 4.98
CA ILE A 266 6.43 -7.05 5.29
C ILE A 266 7.49 -8.13 5.48
N TYR A 267 7.43 -8.79 6.64
CA TYR A 267 8.17 -10.01 6.91
C TYR A 267 7.21 -11.03 7.48
N VAL A 268 7.60 -12.31 7.47
CA VAL A 268 6.78 -13.38 8.03
C VAL A 268 7.44 -13.89 9.30
N VAL A 269 6.69 -13.89 10.41
CA VAL A 269 7.19 -14.40 11.69
C VAL A 269 6.51 -15.73 12.01
N ARG A 270 7.29 -16.69 12.53
CA ARG A 270 6.79 -17.99 13.00
C ARG A 270 6.03 -17.78 14.33
N GLN A 271 4.73 -18.03 14.36
CA GLN A 271 3.86 -17.86 15.54
C GLN A 271 3.47 -19.20 16.20
N GLY A 272 4.24 -20.27 15.96
CA GLY A 272 4.03 -21.58 16.57
C GLY A 272 3.90 -22.70 15.55
N GLN A 273 3.43 -23.87 16.00
CA GLN A 273 3.08 -25.01 15.15
C GLN A 273 1.56 -25.20 15.17
N GLY A 274 0.95 -25.30 13.99
CA GLY A 274 -0.45 -25.63 13.80
C GLY A 274 -0.60 -27.02 13.19
N CYS A 275 -1.77 -27.63 13.36
CA CYS A 275 -2.14 -28.86 12.65
C CYS A 275 -2.99 -28.46 11.45
N GLU A 276 -2.50 -28.70 10.23
CA GLU A 276 -3.34 -28.66 9.04
C GLU A 276 -3.98 -30.05 8.89
N ALA A 277 -5.29 -30.13 9.05
CA ALA A 277 -6.01 -31.40 8.89
C ALA A 277 -6.06 -31.77 7.41
N GLN A 278 -5.17 -32.65 6.96
CA GLN A 278 -5.34 -33.29 5.67
C GLN A 278 -6.45 -34.34 5.78
N ALA A 279 -7.38 -34.29 4.84
CA ALA A 279 -8.42 -35.29 4.72
C ALA A 279 -7.77 -36.67 4.51
N ALA A 280 -8.00 -37.55 5.49
CA ALA A 280 -7.89 -39.02 5.44
C ALA A 280 -6.65 -39.73 6.02
N GLU A 281 -5.66 -39.11 6.65
CA GLU A 281 -4.64 -39.87 7.42
C GLU A 281 -4.26 -39.24 8.78
N GLU A 282 -4.17 -40.10 9.80
CA GLU A 282 -4.13 -39.83 11.24
C GLU A 282 -2.77 -39.27 11.77
N PHE A 283 -2.04 -38.51 10.94
CA PHE A 283 -0.77 -37.90 11.32
C PHE A 283 -0.83 -36.37 11.22
N CYS A 284 -0.86 -35.67 12.36
CA CYS A 284 -0.62 -34.23 12.39
C CYS A 284 0.88 -33.98 12.13
N LEU A 285 1.21 -33.59 10.91
CA LEU A 285 2.50 -32.96 10.62
C LEU A 285 2.43 -31.52 11.15
N PRO A 286 3.27 -31.15 12.13
CA PRO A 286 3.24 -29.80 12.67
C PRO A 286 3.75 -28.81 11.62
N THR A 287 2.84 -28.05 11.02
CA THR A 287 3.17 -27.00 10.07
C THR A 287 3.38 -25.67 10.82
N PRO A 288 4.45 -24.92 10.52
CA PRO A 288 4.65 -23.62 11.15
C PRO A 288 3.53 -22.67 10.72
N VAL A 289 2.83 -22.07 11.68
CA VAL A 289 1.88 -20.98 11.38
C VAL A 289 2.70 -19.74 11.08
N LEU A 290 2.70 -19.37 9.81
CA LEU A 290 3.35 -18.18 9.28
C LEU A 290 2.34 -17.03 9.29
N ARG A 291 2.72 -15.89 9.88
CA ARG A 291 1.90 -14.67 9.85
C ARG A 291 2.71 -13.51 9.31
N ASP A 292 2.09 -12.73 8.43
CA ASP A 292 2.63 -11.46 7.97
C ASP A 292 2.72 -10.49 9.15
N VAL A 293 3.94 -10.10 9.49
CA VAL A 293 4.24 -9.04 10.43
C VAL A 293 4.68 -7.81 9.64
N GLN A 294 3.95 -6.73 9.84
CA GLN A 294 4.25 -5.45 9.27
C GLN A 294 5.16 -4.69 10.23
N VAL A 295 6.40 -4.47 9.83
CA VAL A 295 7.36 -3.69 10.61
C VAL A 295 7.37 -2.26 10.09
N PRO A 296 7.02 -1.26 10.92
CA PRO A 296 7.04 0.13 10.50
C PRO A 296 8.45 0.57 10.09
N VAL A 297 8.55 1.20 8.92
CA VAL A 297 9.75 1.93 8.52
C VAL A 297 9.72 3.25 9.28
N LEU A 298 10.70 3.46 10.15
CA LEU A 298 10.81 4.70 10.92
C LEU A 298 10.93 5.92 9.99
N ASN A 299 10.56 7.10 10.46
CA ASN A 299 10.86 8.38 9.82
C ASN A 299 12.32 8.79 10.06
N THR A 300 12.90 8.34 11.17
CA THR A 300 14.29 8.61 11.56
C THR A 300 15.12 7.32 11.53
N LYS A 301 16.23 7.34 10.77
CA LYS A 301 17.26 6.29 10.79
C LYS A 301 18.58 6.92 10.36
N ALA A 302 19.62 6.76 11.17
CA ALA A 302 20.94 7.30 10.87
C ALA A 302 21.44 6.78 9.50
N GLY A 303 22.00 7.68 8.69
CA GLY A 303 22.49 7.37 7.34
C GLY A 303 21.42 7.35 6.24
N PHE A 304 20.16 7.68 6.54
CA PHE A 304 19.10 7.77 5.55
C PHE A 304 18.44 9.16 5.54
N GLN A 305 18.26 9.72 4.35
CA GLN A 305 17.39 10.86 4.10
C GLN A 305 15.98 10.37 3.80
N ARG A 306 14.99 10.83 4.57
CA ARG A 306 13.59 10.43 4.41
C ARG A 306 12.70 11.63 4.20
N GLN A 307 11.78 11.53 3.26
CA GLN A 307 10.91 12.62 2.86
C GLN A 307 9.51 12.10 2.52
N TRP A 308 8.52 12.91 2.88
CA TRP A 308 7.13 12.75 2.48
C TRP A 308 6.76 13.87 1.50
N THR A 309 6.10 13.51 0.40
CA THR A 309 5.62 14.48 -0.60
C THR A 309 4.18 14.17 -0.97
N LEU A 310 3.43 15.21 -1.28
CA LEU A 310 2.09 15.11 -1.85
C LEU A 310 2.18 15.61 -3.29
N GLU A 311 1.84 14.75 -4.23
CA GLU A 311 1.91 15.00 -5.66
C GLU A 311 0.49 15.11 -6.22
N GLY A 312 0.31 16.06 -7.15
CA GLY A 312 -0.96 16.23 -7.86
C GLY A 312 -1.28 17.66 -8.27
N SER A 313 -0.34 18.42 -8.86
CA SER A 313 -0.54 19.66 -9.66
C SER A 313 0.63 20.64 -9.49
N THR A 314 0.75 21.60 -10.40
CA THR A 314 1.59 22.81 -10.28
C THR A 314 1.06 23.82 -9.24
N THR A 315 -0.06 23.55 -8.59
CA THR A 315 -0.64 24.38 -7.52
C THR A 315 0.18 24.32 -6.22
N PRO A 316 0.19 25.41 -5.42
CA PRO A 316 0.89 25.44 -4.14
C PRO A 316 0.42 24.33 -3.19
N ALA A 317 1.36 23.68 -2.49
CA ALA A 317 1.09 22.53 -1.63
C ALA A 317 -0.04 22.74 -0.59
N ALA A 318 -0.24 23.97 -0.11
CA ALA A 318 -1.26 24.31 0.88
C ALA A 318 -2.72 24.07 0.40
N THR A 319 -2.98 24.06 -0.91
CA THR A 319 -4.33 23.80 -1.46
C THR A 319 -4.65 22.32 -1.57
N LEU A 320 -3.65 21.44 -1.41
CA LEU A 320 -3.81 19.98 -1.49
C LEU A 320 -3.97 19.33 -0.10
N GLY A 321 -3.70 20.07 0.98
CA GLY A 321 -3.73 19.60 2.36
C GLY A 321 -2.38 19.77 3.06
N THR A 322 -2.28 19.26 4.29
CA THR A 322 -1.04 19.34 5.09
C THR A 322 -0.55 17.96 5.49
N LEU A 323 0.77 17.81 5.62
CA LEU A 323 1.44 16.60 6.08
C LEU A 323 2.10 16.88 7.43
N ALA A 324 1.83 16.04 8.41
CA ALA A 324 2.49 16.06 9.71
C ALA A 324 3.21 14.73 9.94
N THR A 325 4.54 14.74 9.96
CA THR A 325 5.33 13.53 10.21
C THR A 325 5.34 13.17 11.69
N GLU A 326 5.14 11.90 12.00
CA GLU A 326 5.17 11.42 13.38
C GLU A 326 6.62 11.18 13.88
N PRO A 327 6.88 11.23 15.19
CA PRO A 327 8.24 11.09 15.74
C PRO A 327 8.91 9.75 15.44
N GLN A 328 8.13 8.66 15.38
CA GLN A 328 8.63 7.32 15.10
C GLN A 328 8.44 6.93 13.64
N ALA A 329 7.27 6.42 13.27
CA ALA A 329 6.95 5.96 11.93
C ALA A 329 5.57 6.45 11.53
N GLY A 330 5.44 6.87 10.28
CA GLY A 330 4.18 7.30 9.69
C GLY A 330 3.99 8.82 9.64
N MET A 331 2.88 9.20 9.05
CA MET A 331 2.55 10.59 8.75
C MET A 331 1.04 10.74 8.74
N VAL A 332 0.55 11.85 9.26
CA VAL A 332 -0.86 12.23 9.21
C VAL A 332 -1.06 13.24 8.08
N TYR A 333 -1.88 12.86 7.11
CA TYR A 333 -2.41 13.78 6.10
C TYR A 333 -3.67 14.44 6.65
N THR A 334 -3.80 15.76 6.49
CA THR A 334 -5.04 16.49 6.79
C THR A 334 -5.56 17.14 5.51
N ALA A 335 -6.79 16.80 5.16
CA ALA A 335 -7.46 17.32 3.97
C ALA A 335 -7.76 18.82 4.11
N PRO A 336 -7.68 19.58 3.00
CA PRO A 336 -8.02 21.00 3.01
C PRO A 336 -9.53 21.24 3.22
N ALA A 337 -9.90 22.51 3.34
CA ALA A 337 -11.28 22.96 3.53
C ALA A 337 -12.20 22.70 2.32
N LEU A 338 -11.62 22.58 1.13
CA LEU A 338 -12.32 22.35 -0.13
C LEU A 338 -11.69 21.17 -0.85
N VAL A 339 -12.50 20.44 -1.64
CA VAL A 339 -11.98 19.37 -2.49
C VAL A 339 -10.99 19.97 -3.49
N PRO A 340 -9.72 19.50 -3.55
CA PRO A 340 -8.74 20.03 -4.49
C PRO A 340 -9.15 19.78 -5.94
N ALA A 341 -8.76 20.70 -6.84
CA ALA A 341 -9.03 20.57 -8.27
C ALA A 341 -8.40 19.30 -8.89
N THR A 342 -7.23 18.90 -8.39
CA THR A 342 -6.64 17.59 -8.70
C THR A 342 -6.98 16.61 -7.60
N ASN A 343 -7.72 15.57 -7.96
CA ASN A 343 -8.20 14.54 -7.05
C ASN A 343 -8.49 13.28 -7.88
N PRO A 344 -7.90 12.11 -7.60
CA PRO A 344 -7.13 11.74 -6.42
C PRO A 344 -5.71 12.31 -6.37
N LEU A 345 -5.18 12.46 -5.16
CA LEU A 345 -3.80 12.87 -4.86
C LEU A 345 -2.91 11.63 -4.70
N THR A 346 -1.62 11.76 -5.02
CA THR A 346 -0.61 10.73 -4.74
C THR A 346 0.23 11.16 -3.55
N LEU A 347 0.16 10.41 -2.45
CA LEU A 347 1.08 10.55 -1.33
C LEU A 347 2.30 9.67 -1.58
N ARG A 348 3.50 10.22 -1.44
CA ARG A 348 4.75 9.50 -1.65
C ARG A 348 5.67 9.58 -0.44
N PHE A 349 6.23 8.45 -0.05
CA PHE A 349 7.32 8.33 0.91
C PHE A 349 8.60 7.96 0.16
N SER A 350 9.70 8.65 0.43
CA SER A 350 11.02 8.39 -0.15
C SER A 350 12.05 8.21 0.96
N SER A 351 12.84 7.14 0.90
CA SER A 351 13.96 6.88 1.80
C SER A 351 15.21 6.61 0.96
N ILE A 352 16.20 7.49 1.06
CA ILE A 352 17.46 7.44 0.32
C ILE A 352 18.60 7.15 1.30
N ASN A 353 19.46 6.20 0.98
CA ASN A 353 20.67 5.93 1.75
C ASN A 353 21.78 6.91 1.35
N ASN A 354 22.32 7.65 2.31
CA ASN A 354 23.29 8.72 2.07
C ASN A 354 24.64 8.21 1.54
N SER A 355 25.00 6.94 1.79
CA SER A 355 26.31 6.40 1.41
C SER A 355 26.36 5.84 -0.01
N ASN A 356 25.23 5.42 -0.57
CA ASN A 356 25.18 4.76 -1.88
C ASN A 356 24.05 5.24 -2.80
N GLY A 357 23.25 6.20 -2.36
CA GLY A 357 22.15 6.78 -3.15
C GLY A 357 20.96 5.84 -3.38
N ARG A 358 20.94 4.63 -2.81
CA ARG A 358 19.82 3.69 -3.00
C ARG A 358 18.53 4.25 -2.44
N ARG A 359 17.45 4.14 -3.22
CA ARG A 359 16.14 4.70 -2.91
C ARG A 359 15.08 3.62 -2.71
N LEU A 360 14.28 3.77 -1.65
CA LEU A 360 12.98 3.13 -1.46
C LEU A 360 11.93 4.22 -1.66
N ALA A 361 10.99 4.01 -2.57
CA ALA A 361 9.84 4.88 -2.74
C ALA A 361 8.55 4.09 -2.58
N LEU A 362 7.59 4.63 -1.84
CA LEU A 362 6.27 4.06 -1.59
C LEU A 362 5.21 5.11 -1.92
N SER A 363 4.05 4.66 -2.36
CA SER A 363 2.95 5.53 -2.76
C SER A 363 1.62 5.05 -2.18
N ALA A 364 0.71 5.99 -1.96
CA ALA A 364 -0.70 5.74 -1.66
C ALA A 364 -1.58 6.76 -2.38
N LYS A 365 -2.81 6.37 -2.71
CA LYS A 365 -3.79 7.27 -3.33
C LYS A 365 -4.75 7.85 -2.30
N ILE A 366 -4.91 9.17 -2.29
CA ILE A 366 -5.83 9.87 -1.39
C ILE A 366 -6.95 10.48 -2.22
N ARG A 367 -8.19 10.07 -1.97
CA ARG A 367 -9.37 10.71 -2.54
C ARG A 367 -9.95 11.67 -1.51
N VAL A 368 -9.90 12.96 -1.80
CA VAL A 368 -10.56 13.95 -0.94
C VAL A 368 -12.04 14.01 -1.33
N THR A 369 -12.94 13.86 -0.36
CA THR A 369 -14.38 13.90 -0.61
C THR A 369 -15.00 15.12 0.05
N GLU A 370 -16.08 15.62 -0.55
CA GLU A 370 -16.93 16.60 0.11
C GLU A 370 -17.52 16.02 1.41
N ASP A 371 -17.90 16.91 2.32
CA ASP A 371 -18.62 16.56 3.54
C ASP A 371 -19.98 17.25 3.48
N ALA A 372 -21.01 16.47 3.22
CA ALA A 372 -22.37 16.96 3.06
C ALA A 372 -23.39 15.94 3.60
N TRP A 373 -24.58 16.43 3.93
CA TRP A 373 -25.73 15.61 4.24
C TRP A 373 -26.86 15.90 3.26
N VAL A 374 -27.57 14.88 2.83
CA VAL A 374 -28.73 15.00 1.95
C VAL A 374 -29.90 14.25 2.56
N GLY A 375 -31.10 14.78 2.41
CA GLY A 375 -32.28 14.07 2.88
C GLY A 375 -33.51 14.94 3.07
N LYS A 376 -34.51 14.35 3.71
CA LYS A 376 -35.85 14.90 3.81
C LYS A 376 -36.18 15.33 5.23
N LEU A 377 -36.89 16.45 5.35
CA LEU A 377 -37.56 16.86 6.58
C LEU A 377 -39.04 17.00 6.28
N GLU A 378 -39.89 16.39 7.10
CA GLU A 378 -41.33 16.42 6.94
C GLU A 378 -41.96 16.97 8.23
N ALA A 379 -43.06 17.69 8.08
CA ALA A 379 -43.88 18.13 9.20
C ALA A 379 -45.36 18.15 8.82
N PHE A 380 -46.22 17.76 9.75
CA PHE A 380 -47.66 17.88 9.64
C PHE A 380 -48.21 18.66 10.83
N VAL A 381 -48.95 19.73 10.53
CA VAL A 381 -49.61 20.59 11.52
C VAL A 381 -51.10 20.63 11.20
N GLY A 382 -51.91 19.97 12.01
CA GLY A 382 -53.36 19.92 11.84
C GLY A 382 -54.02 18.81 12.64
N ASP A 383 -55.32 18.68 12.47
CA ASP A 383 -56.16 17.70 13.16
C ASP A 383 -56.60 16.57 12.20
N LEU A 384 -57.32 15.59 12.73
CA LEU A 384 -57.89 14.44 12.02
C LEU A 384 -58.94 14.89 10.98
N GLY A 385 -58.49 15.47 9.87
CA GLY A 385 -59.34 15.89 8.76
C GLY A 385 -58.87 17.14 8.02
N ALA A 386 -57.96 17.95 8.59
CA ALA A 386 -57.40 19.12 7.91
C ALA A 386 -56.03 19.49 8.49
N GLY A 387 -55.04 19.77 7.63
CA GLY A 387 -53.72 20.16 8.09
C GLY A 387 -52.75 20.59 7.01
N HIS A 388 -51.72 21.31 7.43
CA HIS A 388 -50.59 21.70 6.62
C HIS A 388 -49.53 20.61 6.66
N LYS A 389 -49.09 20.16 5.48
CA LYS A 389 -47.95 19.27 5.32
C LYS A 389 -46.80 20.06 4.68
N TYR A 390 -45.63 19.97 5.28
CA TYR A 390 -44.39 20.57 4.80
C TYR A 390 -43.39 19.47 4.48
N ASN A 391 -42.87 19.46 3.25
CA ASN A 391 -41.82 18.52 2.84
C ASN A 391 -40.62 19.32 2.35
N LEU A 392 -39.44 19.06 2.90
CA LEU A 392 -38.20 19.72 2.49
C LEU A 392 -37.24 18.69 1.95
N ASP A 393 -36.79 18.89 0.72
CA ASP A 393 -35.65 18.17 0.15
C ASP A 393 -34.40 19.03 0.35
N THR A 394 -33.50 18.58 1.23
CA THR A 394 -32.38 19.39 1.69
C THR A 394 -31.02 18.78 1.36
N ARG A 395 -30.06 19.65 1.06
CA ARG A 395 -28.62 19.39 1.02
C ARG A 395 -27.92 20.34 2.00
N TRP A 396 -27.21 19.78 2.95
CA TRP A 396 -26.46 20.47 3.98
C TRP A 396 -24.97 20.45 3.63
N THR A 397 -24.44 21.61 3.26
CA THR A 397 -23.03 21.76 2.86
C THR A 397 -22.18 22.27 4.00
N LEU A 398 -20.99 21.70 4.20
CA LEU A 398 -20.09 22.09 5.28
C LEU A 398 -19.66 23.56 5.13
N ASP A 399 -19.79 24.33 6.20
CA ASP A 399 -19.15 25.64 6.36
C ASP A 399 -17.76 25.45 6.97
N ALA A 400 -16.75 25.46 6.12
CA ALA A 400 -15.38 25.25 6.56
C ALA A 400 -14.86 26.37 7.48
N ALA A 401 -15.42 27.59 7.41
CA ALA A 401 -14.97 28.71 8.25
C ALA A 401 -15.44 28.55 9.71
N LEU A 402 -16.56 27.87 9.92
CA LEU A 402 -17.12 27.60 11.24
C LEU A 402 -16.81 26.19 11.77
N SER A 403 -16.23 25.33 10.92
CA SER A 403 -15.97 23.93 11.24
C SER A 403 -14.54 23.67 11.72
N THR A 404 -14.40 22.67 12.57
CA THR A 404 -13.12 22.09 13.01
C THR A 404 -13.09 20.60 12.67
N ALA A 405 -11.99 19.92 13.04
CA ALA A 405 -11.86 18.48 12.80
C ALA A 405 -12.98 17.66 13.45
N THR A 406 -13.42 18.04 14.66
CA THR A 406 -14.41 17.31 15.46
C THR A 406 -15.78 18.00 15.53
N ARG A 407 -15.88 19.31 15.24
CA ARG A 407 -17.16 20.03 15.23
C ARG A 407 -17.44 20.53 13.82
N ARG A 408 -18.45 19.94 13.18
CA ARG A 408 -18.85 20.24 11.79
C ARG A 408 -20.11 21.08 11.78
N VAL A 409 -20.10 22.20 11.06
CA VAL A 409 -21.25 23.09 10.90
C VAL A 409 -21.66 23.08 9.43
N TYR A 410 -22.94 22.86 9.15
CA TYR A 410 -23.47 22.79 7.79
C TYR A 410 -24.64 23.75 7.60
N HIS A 411 -24.76 24.32 6.40
CA HIS A 411 -25.88 25.19 6.01
C HIS A 411 -26.81 24.48 5.02
N PRO A 412 -28.14 24.69 5.15
CA PRO A 412 -29.13 24.06 4.29
C PRO A 412 -29.25 24.76 2.94
N THR A 413 -29.43 23.95 1.91
CA THR A 413 -29.88 24.34 0.57
C THR A 413 -30.94 23.33 0.11
N GLY A 414 -31.76 23.66 -0.88
CA GLY A 414 -32.78 22.75 -1.40
C GLY A 414 -34.12 23.41 -1.66
N ASN A 415 -35.19 22.64 -1.58
CA ASN A 415 -36.56 23.10 -1.86
C ASN A 415 -37.50 22.75 -0.71
N ALA A 416 -38.47 23.63 -0.46
CA ALA A 416 -39.59 23.39 0.43
C ALA A 416 -40.88 23.25 -0.38
N GLU A 417 -41.72 22.30 0.04
CA GLU A 417 -43.07 22.07 -0.46
C GLU A 417 -44.06 22.30 0.67
N HIS A 418 -45.17 22.98 0.37
CA HIS A 418 -46.30 23.16 1.27
C HIS A 418 -47.58 22.67 0.63
N LEU A 419 -48.16 21.65 1.25
CA LEU A 419 -49.46 21.08 0.88
C LEU A 419 -50.46 21.36 2.00
N TYR A 420 -51.71 21.58 1.63
CA TYR A 420 -52.81 21.59 2.58
C TYR A 420 -53.71 20.40 2.27
N THR A 421 -53.91 19.54 3.26
CA THR A 421 -54.76 18.37 3.14
C THR A 421 -56.04 18.65 3.91
N VAL A 422 -57.19 18.47 3.29
CA VAL A 422 -58.49 18.50 3.97
C VAL A 422 -59.38 17.40 3.41
N VAL A 423 -60.19 16.80 4.28
CA VAL A 423 -61.24 15.86 3.89
C VAL A 423 -62.53 16.65 3.65
N ASP A 424 -62.54 17.43 2.57
CA ASP A 424 -63.75 18.08 2.05
C ASP A 424 -64.06 17.49 0.67
N PRO A 425 -65.17 16.74 0.51
CA PRO A 425 -65.51 16.13 -0.79
C PRO A 425 -66.02 17.13 -1.82
N VAL A 426 -66.29 18.38 -1.42
CA VAL A 426 -66.94 19.41 -2.23
C VAL A 426 -65.96 20.54 -2.61
N CYS A 427 -65.10 20.95 -1.69
CA CYS A 427 -64.19 22.08 -1.88
C CYS A 427 -62.74 21.63 -2.08
N GLN A 428 -62.05 22.23 -3.07
CA GLN A 428 -60.62 22.04 -3.30
C GLN A 428 -59.82 23.15 -2.60
N HIS A 429 -58.75 22.75 -1.91
CA HIS A 429 -57.85 23.66 -1.22
C HIS A 429 -56.48 23.62 -1.89
N THR A 430 -55.96 24.78 -2.26
CA THR A 430 -54.64 24.92 -2.88
C THR A 430 -53.84 25.99 -2.17
N VAL A 431 -52.52 25.80 -2.10
CA VAL A 431 -51.58 26.79 -1.56
C VAL A 431 -50.57 27.16 -2.62
N THR A 432 -50.39 28.46 -2.85
CA THR A 432 -49.49 29.00 -3.87
C THR A 432 -48.52 30.01 -3.24
N PRO A 433 -47.19 29.88 -3.44
CA PRO A 433 -46.53 28.80 -4.17
C PRO A 433 -46.52 27.49 -3.38
N THR A 434 -46.75 26.37 -4.07
CA THR A 434 -46.63 25.02 -3.49
C THR A 434 -45.18 24.64 -3.26
N HIS A 435 -44.26 25.05 -4.14
CA HIS A 435 -42.83 24.81 -4.03
C HIS A 435 -42.06 26.12 -4.03
N ILE A 436 -41.02 26.20 -3.19
CA ILE A 436 -40.11 27.33 -3.16
C ILE A 436 -38.67 26.87 -2.86
N PRO A 437 -37.65 27.39 -3.56
CA PRO A 437 -36.27 27.19 -3.17
C PRO A 437 -36.01 27.75 -1.77
N LEU A 438 -35.25 27.05 -0.94
CA LEU A 438 -34.91 27.52 0.41
C LEU A 438 -34.16 28.86 0.40
N ALA A 439 -33.44 29.18 -0.68
CA ALA A 439 -32.78 30.47 -0.86
C ALA A 439 -33.76 31.65 -1.05
N GLN A 440 -35.01 31.37 -1.46
CA GLN A 440 -36.07 32.37 -1.61
C GLN A 440 -37.00 32.42 -0.39
N ALA A 441 -37.03 31.35 0.42
CA ALA A 441 -37.64 31.36 1.73
C ALA A 441 -36.75 32.13 2.72
N GLN A 442 -37.34 32.69 3.77
CA GLN A 442 -36.59 33.09 4.97
C GLN A 442 -36.19 31.82 5.71
N ALA A 443 -35.14 31.15 5.22
CA ALA A 443 -34.58 29.95 5.82
C ALA A 443 -33.37 30.33 6.68
N THR A 444 -33.44 30.05 7.99
CA THR A 444 -32.30 30.17 8.89
C THR A 444 -32.12 28.86 9.63
N GLY A 445 -30.90 28.34 9.66
CA GLY A 445 -30.66 27.06 10.29
C GLY A 445 -29.26 26.55 10.10
N GLN A 446 -28.85 25.66 11.00
CA GLN A 446 -27.59 24.96 10.94
C GLN A 446 -27.80 23.52 11.38
N LEU A 447 -27.06 22.63 10.73
CA LEU A 447 -26.80 21.30 11.27
C LEU A 447 -25.42 21.33 11.88
N ILE A 448 -25.30 20.97 13.15
CA ILE A 448 -24.02 20.83 13.84
C ILE A 448 -23.83 19.34 14.15
N VAL A 449 -22.72 18.76 13.72
CA VAL A 449 -22.32 17.40 14.06
C VAL A 449 -21.05 17.45 14.89
N ASP A 450 -21.14 16.95 16.12
CA ASP A 450 -20.03 16.80 17.06
C ASP A 450 -19.50 15.36 17.02
N GLU A 451 -18.39 15.18 16.32
CA GLU A 451 -17.65 13.94 16.15
C GLU A 451 -16.61 13.70 17.26
N SER A 452 -16.55 14.54 18.31
CA SER A 452 -15.68 14.30 19.47
C SER A 452 -16.16 13.15 20.37
N THR A 453 -17.39 12.67 20.16
CA THR A 453 -18.01 11.57 20.91
C THR A 453 -18.31 10.37 20.01
N SER A 454 -18.38 9.17 20.59
CA SER A 454 -18.75 7.94 19.88
C SER A 454 -19.95 7.28 20.58
N PRO A 455 -21.14 7.20 19.94
CA PRO A 455 -21.47 7.75 18.63
C PRO A 455 -21.47 9.28 18.60
N ALA A 456 -21.21 9.87 17.42
CA ALA A 456 -21.24 11.32 17.22
C ALA A 456 -22.63 11.89 17.53
N ARG A 457 -22.69 13.13 18.01
CA ARG A 457 -23.95 13.82 18.33
C ARG A 457 -24.28 14.83 17.26
N TYR A 458 -25.57 15.08 17.03
CA TYR A 458 -26.01 16.14 16.14
C TYR A 458 -26.97 17.09 16.85
N LYS A 459 -26.97 18.34 16.37
CA LYS A 459 -27.98 19.36 16.64
C LYS A 459 -28.46 19.91 15.31
N LEU A 460 -29.73 19.71 15.03
CA LEU A 460 -30.43 20.24 13.87
C LEU A 460 -31.29 21.42 14.31
N ASP A 461 -31.09 22.56 13.67
CA ASP A 461 -31.97 23.72 13.81
C ASP A 461 -32.27 24.26 12.42
N LEU A 462 -33.54 24.31 12.04
CA LEU A 462 -34.02 24.86 10.78
C LEU A 462 -35.36 25.54 10.98
N ALA A 463 -35.42 26.83 10.71
CA ALA A 463 -36.66 27.56 10.56
C ALA A 463 -36.84 27.96 9.10
N THR A 464 -38.04 27.79 8.57
CA THR A 464 -38.42 28.26 7.24
C THR A 464 -39.67 29.11 7.31
N LEU A 465 -39.71 30.19 6.53
CA LEU A 465 -40.89 31.05 6.42
C LEU A 465 -40.97 31.70 5.03
N TRP A 466 -42.15 31.65 4.42
CA TRP A 466 -42.43 32.34 3.16
C TRP A 466 -43.89 32.77 3.07
N ASN A 467 -44.15 33.73 2.18
CA ASN A 467 -45.50 34.17 1.87
C ASN A 467 -46.18 33.16 0.96
N SER A 468 -47.42 32.80 1.26
CA SER A 468 -48.25 32.01 0.36
C SER A 468 -49.69 32.52 0.37
N THR A 469 -50.50 32.02 -0.56
CA THR A 469 -51.93 32.31 -0.67
C THR A 469 -52.67 30.98 -0.61
N MET A 470 -53.59 30.85 0.33
CA MET A 470 -54.50 29.72 0.38
C MET A 470 -55.76 30.05 -0.42
N THR A 471 -56.10 29.21 -1.38
CA THR A 471 -57.31 29.34 -2.19
C THR A 471 -58.21 28.14 -1.92
N VAL A 472 -59.46 28.44 -1.57
CA VAL A 472 -60.53 27.44 -1.41
C VAL A 472 -61.50 27.63 -2.57
N SER A 473 -61.67 26.59 -3.38
CA SER A 473 -62.53 26.58 -4.56
C SER A 473 -63.64 25.55 -4.38
N CYS A 474 -64.87 26.04 -4.25
CA CYS A 474 -66.08 25.23 -4.11
C CYS A 474 -67.00 25.46 -5.31
N PRO A 475 -68.04 24.61 -5.55
CA PRO A 475 -69.00 24.81 -6.63
C PRO A 475 -69.73 26.16 -6.57
N THR A 476 -69.89 26.73 -5.38
CA THR A 476 -70.59 28.00 -5.14
C THR A 476 -69.69 29.24 -5.28
N GLY A 477 -68.38 29.07 -5.45
CA GLY A 477 -67.42 30.17 -5.56
C GLY A 477 -66.04 29.83 -5.03
N SER A 478 -65.09 30.73 -5.25
CA SER A 478 -63.71 30.60 -4.78
C SER A 478 -63.32 31.81 -3.94
N THR A 479 -62.57 31.57 -2.86
CA THR A 479 -62.02 32.61 -1.99
C THR A 479 -60.54 32.37 -1.78
N SER A 480 -59.73 33.43 -1.77
CA SER A 480 -58.30 33.37 -1.51
C SER A 480 -57.90 34.31 -0.39
N ALA A 481 -57.03 33.86 0.51
CA ALA A 481 -56.47 34.68 1.57
C ALA A 481 -54.94 34.54 1.63
N PRO A 482 -54.20 35.63 1.88
CA PRO A 482 -52.78 35.54 2.14
C PRO A 482 -52.55 34.75 3.44
N THR A 483 -51.51 33.92 3.44
CA THR A 483 -51.07 33.14 4.59
C THR A 483 -49.54 33.08 4.63
N LYS A 484 -49.01 32.52 5.70
CA LYS A 484 -47.58 32.26 5.87
C LYS A 484 -47.38 30.75 5.90
N ALA A 485 -46.49 30.28 5.05
CA ALA A 485 -46.05 28.89 5.03
C ALA A 485 -44.68 28.82 5.67
N GLY A 486 -44.45 27.82 6.51
CA GLY A 486 -43.21 27.72 7.24
C GLY A 486 -43.32 26.75 8.41
N HIS A 487 -42.18 26.19 8.79
CA HIS A 487 -42.10 25.33 9.95
C HIS A 487 -40.70 25.34 10.56
N VAL A 488 -40.60 24.85 11.80
CA VAL A 488 -39.35 24.77 12.56
C VAL A 488 -39.04 23.32 12.91
N TRP A 489 -37.83 22.88 12.58
CA TRP A 489 -37.24 21.63 13.01
C TRP A 489 -36.11 21.93 13.98
N THR A 490 -36.28 21.52 15.23
CA THR A 490 -35.22 21.59 16.24
C THR A 490 -35.11 20.21 16.87
N ALA A 491 -33.96 19.57 16.70
CA ALA A 491 -33.71 18.23 17.19
C ALA A 491 -32.26 18.05 17.62
N GLU A 492 -32.06 17.24 18.65
CA GLU A 492 -30.73 16.78 19.08
C GLU A 492 -30.75 15.26 19.17
N GLY A 493 -29.65 14.61 18.81
CA GLY A 493 -29.59 13.16 18.79
C GLY A 493 -28.20 12.62 18.50
N VAL A 494 -28.13 11.34 18.12
CA VAL A 494 -26.88 10.65 17.76
C VAL A 494 -26.87 10.25 16.29
N VAL A 495 -25.72 10.35 15.65
CA VAL A 495 -25.49 9.86 14.30
C VAL A 495 -25.32 8.35 14.36
N THR A 496 -26.15 7.61 13.64
CA THR A 496 -26.12 6.14 13.60
C THR A 496 -25.82 5.68 12.19
N GLN A 497 -24.71 4.95 11.99
CA GLN A 497 -24.31 4.40 10.68
C GLN A 497 -24.28 5.46 9.55
N GLY A 498 -23.82 6.68 9.85
CA GLY A 498 -23.78 7.77 8.87
C GLY A 498 -25.16 8.31 8.48
N ARG A 499 -26.18 8.10 9.32
CA ARG A 499 -27.53 8.63 9.18
C ARG A 499 -27.91 9.45 10.41
N ILE A 500 -28.67 10.51 10.17
CA ILE A 500 -29.34 11.35 11.16
C ILE A 500 -30.83 11.20 10.89
N ALA A 501 -31.56 10.60 11.82
CA ALA A 501 -32.99 10.42 11.66
C ALA A 501 -33.71 10.52 13.00
N GLY A 502 -34.97 10.90 12.96
CA GLY A 502 -35.82 10.97 14.13
C GLY A 502 -37.19 11.52 13.80
N SER A 503 -38.06 11.48 14.80
CA SER A 503 -39.39 12.06 14.74
C SER A 503 -39.80 12.55 16.12
N ASP A 504 -40.64 13.57 16.16
CA ASP A 504 -41.26 14.04 17.39
C ASP A 504 -42.67 14.59 17.11
N ASN A 505 -43.42 14.77 18.19
CA ASN A 505 -44.79 15.30 18.16
C ASN A 505 -44.85 16.68 18.81
N GLY A 506 -43.85 17.54 18.58
CA GLY A 506 -43.77 18.88 19.17
C GLY A 506 -44.87 19.82 18.65
N LEU A 507 -44.52 20.79 17.81
CA LEU A 507 -45.48 21.72 17.18
C LEU A 507 -46.24 21.06 15.99
N GLY A 508 -46.53 19.76 16.08
CA GLY A 508 -46.97 18.90 14.99
C GLY A 508 -46.15 17.60 14.92
N GLU A 509 -46.57 16.67 14.07
CA GLU A 509 -45.80 15.46 13.77
C GLU A 509 -44.65 15.84 12.84
N ARG A 510 -43.41 15.73 13.30
CA ARG A 510 -42.20 16.07 12.54
C ARG A 510 -41.36 14.83 12.37
N SER A 511 -40.76 14.68 11.19
CA SER A 511 -39.75 13.67 10.95
C SER A 511 -38.59 14.24 10.14
N TRP A 512 -37.41 13.66 10.31
CA TRP A 512 -36.22 14.00 9.52
C TRP A 512 -35.42 12.74 9.24
N ALA A 513 -34.83 12.69 8.05
CA ALA A 513 -33.95 11.61 7.62
C ALA A 513 -32.88 12.18 6.69
N LEU A 514 -31.67 12.30 7.19
CA LEU A 514 -30.48 12.76 6.47
C LEU A 514 -29.45 11.65 6.38
N GLY A 515 -28.85 11.47 5.21
CA GLY A 515 -27.75 10.55 4.96
C GLY A 515 -26.60 11.27 4.27
N ARG A 516 -25.41 10.67 4.31
CA ARG A 516 -24.28 11.14 3.51
C ARG A 516 -24.46 10.69 2.05
N PRO A 517 -24.11 11.53 1.06
CA PRO A 517 -24.06 11.08 -0.33
C PRO A 517 -23.03 9.96 -0.47
N GLN A 518 -23.35 8.94 -1.26
CA GLN A 518 -22.47 7.79 -1.53
C GLN A 518 -21.37 8.14 -2.52
#